data_AF-A0A7Z9MTN6-F1
#
_entry.id   AF-A0A7Z9MTN6-F1
#
_cell.length_a   1.000
_cell.length_b   1.000
_cell.length_c   1.000
_cell.angle_alpha   90.00
_cell.angle_beta   90.00
_cell.angle_gamma   90.00
#
_symmetry.space_group_name_H-M   'P 1'
#
loop_
_entity.id
_entity.type
_entity.pdbx_description
1 polymer ?
#
loop_
_entity_poly.entity_id
_entity_poly.type
_entity_poly.pdbx_seq_one_letter_code
_entity_poly.pdbx_strand_id
1 'polypeptide(L)' 'MTNLKKLIEYTSTVHTLRPGDVISTGTPGGVGSRREPQIWMKEGDTIEVEITGIGKLVNTIENEV' A
#
# COMPACT_ATOMS: atom_id res chain seq x y z
N MET A 1 13.62 -1.74 2.86
CA MET A 1 12.88 -2.63 1.93
C MET A 1 13.20 -4.07 2.32
N THR A 2 12.23 -4.88 2.71
CA THR A 2 12.46 -6.27 3.14
C THR A 2 12.67 -7.18 1.93
N ASN A 3 13.44 -8.26 2.09
CA ASN A 3 13.62 -9.28 1.06
C ASN A 3 12.32 -10.08 0.84
N LEU A 4 11.84 -10.20 -0.41
CA LEU A 4 10.59 -10.87 -0.75
C LEU A 4 10.56 -12.35 -0.33
N LYS A 5 11.68 -13.06 -0.45
CA LYS A 5 11.76 -14.47 -0.05
C LYS A 5 11.52 -14.64 1.45
N LYS A 6 12.09 -13.76 2.27
CA LYS A 6 11.88 -13.75 3.73
C LYS A 6 10.44 -13.42 4.10
N LEU A 7 9.79 -12.54 3.34
CA LEU A 7 8.39 -12.20 3.58
C LEU A 7 7.47 -13.39 3.29
N ILE A 8 7.68 -14.08 2.17
CA ILE A 8 6.92 -15.29 1.83
C ILE A 8 7.18 -16.39 2.88
N GLU A 9 8.44 -16.66 3.21
CA GLU A 9 8.84 -17.62 4.23
C GLU A 9 8.11 -17.35 5.55
N TYR A 10 8.25 -16.15 6.11
CA TYR A 10 7.64 -15.80 7.38
C TYR A 10 6.11 -15.89 7.34
N THR A 11 5.48 -15.30 6.32
CA THR A 11 4.01 -15.33 6.17
C THR A 11 3.48 -16.75 6.10
N SER A 12 4.20 -17.65 5.41
CA SER A 12 3.81 -19.06 5.25
C SER A 12 3.89 -19.89 6.54
N THR A 13 4.57 -19.41 7.59
CA THR A 13 4.59 -20.07 8.91
C THR A 13 3.30 -19.86 9.71
N VAL A 14 2.57 -18.79 9.40
CA VAL A 14 1.38 -18.35 10.13
C VAL A 14 0.09 -18.64 9.35
N HIS A 15 0.16 -18.55 8.01
CA HIS A 15 -0.96 -18.80 7.11
C HIS A 15 -0.53 -19.69 5.94
N THR A 16 -1.40 -20.62 5.52
CA THR A 16 -1.20 -21.34 4.27
C THR A 16 -1.49 -20.42 3.09
N LEU A 17 -0.47 -20.11 2.30
CA LEU A 17 -0.61 -19.32 1.07
C LEU A 17 -1.19 -20.17 -0.06
N ARG A 18 -2.16 -19.63 -0.79
CA ARG A 18 -2.84 -20.25 -1.94
C ARG A 18 -2.58 -19.46 -3.21
N PRO A 19 -2.66 -20.09 -4.39
CA PRO A 19 -2.59 -19.37 -5.65
C PRO A 19 -3.66 -18.26 -5.71
N GLY A 20 -3.24 -17.04 -5.99
CA GLY A 20 -4.10 -15.85 -6.02
C GLY A 20 -4.03 -14.97 -4.76
N ASP A 21 -3.41 -15.45 -3.68
CA ASP A 21 -3.21 -14.62 -2.49
C ASP A 21 -2.28 -13.43 -2.77
N VAL A 22 -2.61 -12.27 -2.19
CA VAL A 22 -1.87 -11.01 -2.38
C VAL A 22 -1.22 -10.59 -1.06
N ILE A 23 0.09 -10.33 -1.10
CA ILE A 23 0.85 -9.79 0.03
C ILE A 23 1.20 -8.33 -0.28
N SER A 24 0.70 -7.39 0.52
CA SER A 24 1.15 -5.99 0.46
C SER A 24 2.49 -5.84 1.19
N THR A 25 3.54 -5.50 0.46
CA THR A 25 4.93 -5.54 0.96
C THR A 25 5.33 -4.34 1.81
N GLY A 26 4.39 -3.42 2.07
CA GLY A 26 4.60 -2.21 2.86
C GLY A 26 4.88 -0.96 2.04
N THR A 27 4.73 0.20 2.68
CA THR A 27 4.96 1.53 2.11
C THR A 27 6.28 2.14 2.60
N PRO A 28 6.99 2.92 1.78
CA PRO A 28 8.05 3.79 2.29
C PRO A 28 7.48 4.91 3.19
N GLY A 29 8.37 5.77 3.70
CA GLY A 29 7.99 6.94 4.49
C GLY A 29 7.20 7.99 3.69
N GLY A 30 6.64 8.96 4.42
CA GLY A 30 5.90 10.08 3.81
C GLY A 30 4.37 9.98 3.92
N VAL A 31 3.86 8.93 4.58
CA VAL A 31 2.44 8.81 4.92
C VAL A 31 1.98 10.02 5.73
N GLY A 32 0.79 10.55 5.42
CA GLY A 32 0.30 11.82 5.96
C GLY A 32 0.22 11.87 7.49
N SER A 33 -0.08 10.73 8.14
CA SER A 33 -0.12 10.60 9.60
C SER A 33 1.23 10.76 10.30
N ARG A 34 2.34 10.69 9.56
CA ARG A 34 3.71 10.84 10.06
C ARG A 34 4.37 12.17 9.63
N ARG A 35 3.60 13.10 9.06
CA ARG A 35 4.04 14.46 8.72
C ARG A 35 3.76 15.42 9.87
N GLU A 36 4.45 16.57 9.86
CA GLU A 36 4.20 17.70 10.75
C GLU A 36 4.01 18.97 9.90
N PRO A 37 2.80 19.53 9.79
CA PRO A 37 1.54 19.02 10.36
C PRO A 37 1.09 17.72 9.70
N GLN A 38 0.25 16.95 10.39
CA GLN A 38 -0.38 15.76 9.82
C GLN A 38 -1.30 16.16 8.66
N ILE A 39 -1.32 15.32 7.63
CA ILE A 39 -2.15 15.52 6.44
C ILE A 39 -3.03 14.30 6.26
N TRP A 40 -4.33 14.52 6.03
CA TRP A 40 -5.33 13.49 5.80
C TRP A 40 -6.00 13.71 4.45
N MET A 41 -6.44 12.62 3.83
CA MET A 41 -7.23 12.66 2.59
C MET A 41 -8.58 13.33 2.86
N LYS A 42 -9.08 14.07 1.88
CA LYS A 42 -10.37 14.77 1.90
C LYS A 42 -11.15 14.46 0.63
N GLU A 43 -12.46 14.72 0.68
CA GLU A 43 -13.33 14.59 -0.48
C GLU A 43 -12.79 15.40 -1.67
N GLY A 44 -12.77 14.75 -2.84
CA GLY A 44 -12.23 15.31 -4.08
C GLY A 44 -10.70 15.17 -4.24
N ASP A 45 -9.96 14.74 -3.22
CA ASP A 45 -8.52 14.48 -3.37
C ASP A 45 -8.29 13.34 -4.37
N THR A 46 -7.25 13.48 -5.20
CA THR A 46 -6.81 12.41 -6.13
C THR A 46 -5.47 11.83 -5.66
N ILE A 47 -5.44 10.52 -5.47
CA ILE A 47 -4.28 9.77 -4.99
C ILE A 47 -3.70 8.94 -6.13
N GLU A 48 -2.44 9.21 -6.46
CA GLU A 48 -1.68 8.46 -7.45
C GLU A 48 -0.64 7.56 -6.76
N VAL A 49 -0.58 6.29 -7.17
CA VAL A 49 0.45 5.34 -6.76
C VAL A 49 1.09 4.75 -8.01
N GLU A 50 2.40 4.88 -8.14
CA GLU A 50 3.13 4.44 -9.33
C GLU A 50 4.31 3.55 -8.96
N ILE A 51 4.49 2.48 -9.75
CA ILE A 51 5.69 1.66 -9.75
C ILE A 51 6.24 1.64 -11.18
N THR A 52 7.48 2.11 -11.36
CA THR A 52 8.16 2.13 -12.66
C THR A 52 8.14 0.74 -13.29
N GLY A 53 7.66 0.68 -14.55
CA GLY A 53 7.58 -0.56 -15.32
C GLY A 53 6.38 -1.46 -15.01
N ILE A 54 5.54 -1.10 -14.04
CA ILE A 54 4.26 -1.80 -13.76
C ILE A 54 3.09 -0.92 -14.20
N GLY A 55 3.05 0.32 -13.72
CA GLY A 55 1.99 1.27 -14.06
C GLY A 55 1.64 2.20 -12.92
N LYS A 56 0.60 3.02 -13.16
CA LYS A 56 0.06 4.01 -12.23
C LYS A 56 -1.40 3.68 -11.91
N LEU A 57 -1.73 3.68 -10.64
CA LEU A 57 -3.09 3.63 -10.11
C LEU A 57 -3.50 5.03 -9.66
N VAL A 58 -4.69 5.47 -10.07
CA VAL A 58 -5.25 6.79 -9.72
C VAL A 58 -6.64 6.58 -9.13
N ASN A 59 -6.86 7.07 -7.91
CA ASN A 59 -8.15 6.99 -7.22
C ASN A 59 -8.56 8.36 -6.70
N THR A 60 -9.83 8.72 -6.87
CA THR A 60 -10.42 9.92 -6.27
C THR A 60 -11.16 9.56 -4.99
N ILE A 61 -11.01 10.38 -3.95
CA ILE A 61 -11.64 10.17 -2.66
C ILE A 61 -13.04 10.76 -2.67
N GLU A 62 -14.03 9.95 -2.30
CA GLU A 62 -15.42 10.36 -2.14
C GLU A 62 -15.89 10.00 -0.73
N ASN A 63 -16.69 10.88 -0.14
CA ASN A 63 -17.36 10.58 1.12
C ASN A 63 -18.54 9.64 0.87
N GLU A 64 -18.82 8.77 1.84
CA GLU A 64 -20.05 7.99 1.84
C GLU A 64 -21.27 8.95 1.91
N VAL A 65 -22.32 8.62 1.16
CA VAL A 65 -23.58 9.39 1.07
C VAL A 65 -24.59 8.88 2.09
#